data_AF-A0A531MHK8-F1
#
_entry.id   AF-A0A531MHK8-F1
#
_cell.length_a   1.000
_cell.length_b   1.000
_cell.length_c   1.000
_cell.angle_alpha   90.00
_cell.angle_beta   90.00
_cell.angle_gamma   90.00
#
_symmetry.space_group_name_H-M   'P 1'
#
loop_
_entity.id
_entity.type
_entity.pdbx_description
1 polymer ?
#
loop_
_entity_poly.entity_id
_entity_poly.type
_entity_poly.pdbx_seq_one_letter_code
_entity_poly.pdbx_strand_id
1 'polypeptide(L)'
;LINREATETALDRLDELLITDNMHERKHKMFEKSDAFVALPGGIGTVEEIVEIMTWAQLGHHRKPIVFGNVNGFWDPMTALLDHMAGEGFIHTAQRVKPLVVNDPEAIVAAIMVAGSSVDAPTEGVQSVIDKM
;
A
#
# COMPACT_ATOMS: atom_id res chain seq x y z
N LEU A 1 16.15 4.11 14.88
CA LEU A 1 15.19 3.22 14.20
C LEU A 1 15.92 2.25 13.29
N ILE A 2 16.77 2.72 12.37
CA ILE A 2 17.60 1.88 11.47
C ILE A 2 18.28 0.70 12.19
N ASN A 3 19.07 0.95 13.25
CA ASN A 3 19.75 -0.13 14.00
C ASN A 3 18.83 -1.05 14.84
N ARG A 4 17.53 -0.77 14.91
CA ARG A 4 16.53 -1.60 15.61
C ARG A 4 15.69 -2.44 14.63
N GLU A 5 15.59 -2.03 13.37
CA GLU A 5 14.71 -2.63 12.37
C GLU A 5 15.49 -3.29 11.22
N ALA A 6 16.74 -2.90 10.98
CA ALA A 6 17.61 -3.48 9.97
C ALA A 6 19.04 -3.63 10.51
N THR A 7 19.72 -4.70 10.08
CA THR A 7 21.15 -4.88 10.36
C THR A 7 21.97 -4.11 9.33
N GLU A 8 23.18 -3.70 9.70
CA GLU A 8 24.11 -2.98 8.81
C GLU A 8 24.36 -3.78 7.51
N THR A 9 24.51 -5.10 7.63
CA THR A 9 24.64 -6.02 6.49
C THR A 9 23.40 -6.10 5.59
N ALA A 10 22.20 -5.79 6.11
CA ALA A 10 21.00 -5.73 5.30
C ALA A 10 20.94 -4.43 4.47
N LEU A 11 21.53 -3.34 4.97
CA LEU A 11 21.59 -2.07 4.25
C LEU A 11 22.55 -2.13 3.07
N ASP A 12 23.65 -2.87 3.19
CA ASP A 12 24.64 -3.06 2.11
C ASP A 12 24.07 -3.80 0.88
N ARG A 13 22.89 -4.41 1.00
CA ARG A 13 22.20 -5.11 -0.10
C ARG A 13 21.20 -4.24 -0.85
N LEU A 14 21.01 -2.98 -0.43
CA LEU A 14 20.09 -2.06 -1.06
C LEU A 14 20.78 -1.39 -2.26
N ASP A 15 20.11 -1.35 -3.41
CA ASP A 15 20.59 -0.60 -4.57
C ASP A 15 20.57 0.92 -4.31
N GLU A 16 19.64 1.38 -3.46
CA GLU A 16 19.48 2.79 -3.09
C GLU A 16 19.00 2.89 -1.64
N LEU A 17 19.57 3.83 -0.87
CA LEU A 17 19.10 4.19 0.47
C LEU A 17 18.76 5.69 0.50
N LEU A 18 17.47 6.00 0.66
CA LEU A 18 16.97 7.37 0.77
C LEU A 18 16.70 7.71 2.23
N ILE A 19 17.48 8.65 2.78
CA ILE A 19 17.24 9.21 4.11
C ILE A 19 16.28 10.40 3.94
N THR A 20 15.24 10.46 4.77
CA THR A 20 14.24 11.53 4.79
C THR A 20 14.22 12.20 6.16
N ASP A 21 13.77 13.46 6.19
CA ASP A 21 13.76 14.26 7.42
C ASP A 21 12.62 13.86 8.36
N ASN A 22 11.54 13.29 7.80
CA ASN A 22 10.36 12.87 8.55
C ASN A 22 9.60 11.71 7.87
N MET A 23 8.57 11.21 8.55
CA MET A 23 7.73 10.09 8.08
C MET A 23 6.84 10.46 6.89
N HIS A 24 6.41 11.70 6.77
CA HIS A 24 5.56 12.15 5.67
C HIS A 24 6.35 12.12 4.36
N GLU A 25 7.55 12.70 4.36
CA GLU A 25 8.46 12.65 3.22
C GLU A 25 8.82 11.21 2.85
N ARG A 26 9.04 10.34 3.85
CA ARG A 26 9.29 8.90 3.63
C ARG A 26 8.14 8.25 2.84
N LYS A 27 6.91 8.39 3.34
CA LYS A 27 5.72 7.78 2.73
C LYS A 27 5.44 8.37 1.34
N HIS A 28 5.67 9.66 1.16
CA HIS A 28 5.55 10.32 -0.14
C HIS A 28 6.55 9.77 -1.16
N LYS A 29 7.84 9.69 -0.83
CA LYS A 29 8.85 9.12 -1.74
C LYS A 29 8.57 7.65 -2.07
N MET A 30 8.13 6.86 -1.08
CA MET A 30 7.69 5.49 -1.33
C MET A 30 6.52 5.45 -2.31
N PHE A 31 5.53 6.33 -2.13
CA PHE A 31 4.40 6.41 -3.05
C PHE A 31 4.83 6.76 -4.48
N GLU A 32 5.68 7.77 -4.67
CA GLU A 32 6.14 8.19 -6.00
C GLU A 32 6.94 7.11 -6.72
N LYS A 33 7.80 6.40 -5.99
CA LYS A 33 8.66 5.33 -6.54
C LYS A 33 7.96 3.97 -6.67
N SER A 34 6.68 3.87 -6.32
CA SER A 34 5.92 2.62 -6.38
C SER A 34 4.85 2.66 -7.48
N ASP A 35 4.72 1.57 -8.22
CA ASP A 35 3.60 1.35 -9.16
C ASP A 35 2.46 0.55 -8.52
N ALA A 36 2.73 -0.13 -7.40
CA ALA A 36 1.77 -0.91 -6.62
C ALA A 36 2.20 -0.99 -5.16
N PHE A 37 1.26 -1.32 -4.28
CA PHE A 37 1.48 -1.46 -2.85
C PHE A 37 1.08 -2.86 -2.38
N VAL A 38 1.93 -3.49 -1.58
CA VAL A 38 1.71 -4.83 -1.04
C VAL A 38 1.87 -4.80 0.48
N ALA A 39 0.81 -5.16 1.21
CA ALA A 39 0.89 -5.42 2.64
C ALA A 39 1.04 -6.93 2.88
N LEU A 40 2.24 -7.31 3.32
CA LEU A 40 2.54 -8.64 3.88
C LEU A 40 2.13 -8.68 5.37
N PRO A 41 2.03 -9.86 6.00
CA PRO A 41 1.69 -9.95 7.42
C PRO A 41 2.57 -9.03 8.28
N GLY A 42 1.93 -8.18 9.08
CA GLY A 42 2.59 -7.09 9.77
C GLY A 42 1.77 -6.54 10.93
N GLY A 43 2.38 -5.60 11.67
CA GLY A 43 1.76 -4.97 12.84
C GLY A 43 1.01 -3.69 12.51
N ILE A 44 0.83 -2.84 13.53
CA ILE A 44 0.09 -1.57 13.40
C ILE A 44 0.72 -0.61 12.38
N GLY A 45 2.06 -0.58 12.26
CA GLY A 45 2.71 0.25 11.23
C GLY A 45 2.28 -0.11 9.82
N THR A 46 2.26 -1.41 9.50
CA THR A 46 1.77 -1.91 8.20
C THR A 46 0.30 -1.56 7.96
N VAL A 47 -0.53 -1.63 9.01
CA VAL A 47 -1.94 -1.26 8.92
C VAL A 47 -2.11 0.25 8.67
N GLU A 48 -1.35 1.09 9.37
CA GLU A 48 -1.37 2.54 9.17
C GLU A 48 -0.99 2.92 7.73
N GLU A 49 0.14 2.37 7.25
CA GLU A 49 0.63 2.63 5.90
C GLU A 49 -0.38 2.20 4.83
N ILE A 50 -0.96 1.00 4.94
CA ILE A 50 -1.87 0.51 3.89
C ILE A 50 -3.22 1.23 3.90
N VAL A 51 -3.73 1.62 5.08
CA VAL A 51 -4.98 2.39 5.19
C VAL A 51 -4.81 3.80 4.62
N GLU A 52 -3.63 4.42 4.77
CA GLU A 52 -3.34 5.71 4.15
C GLU A 52 -3.38 5.62 2.61
N ILE A 53 -2.73 4.61 2.03
CA ILE A 53 -2.80 4.35 0.59
C ILE A 53 -4.25 4.10 0.14
N MET A 54 -5.01 3.29 0.88
CA MET A 54 -6.43 3.08 0.58
C MET A 54 -7.24 4.38 0.64
N THR A 55 -6.93 5.26 1.59
CA THR A 55 -7.58 6.58 1.72
C THR A 55 -7.28 7.45 0.50
N TRP A 56 -6.04 7.46 0.01
CA TRP A 56 -5.68 8.22 -1.19
C TRP A 56 -6.36 7.66 -2.45
N ALA A 57 -6.50 6.34 -2.56
CA ALA A 57 -7.29 5.70 -3.61
C ALA A 57 -8.78 6.08 -3.54
N GLN A 58 -9.35 6.13 -2.32
CA GLN A 58 -10.73 6.55 -2.08
C GLN A 58 -11.00 7.97 -2.57
N LEU A 59 -10.06 8.89 -2.28
CA LEU A 59 -10.10 10.28 -2.70
C LEU A 59 -9.80 10.47 -4.20
N GLY A 60 -9.36 9.40 -4.89
CA GLY A 60 -9.05 9.41 -6.32
C GLY A 60 -7.69 10.01 -6.65
N HIS A 61 -6.76 10.07 -5.70
CA HIS A 61 -5.40 10.58 -5.93
C HIS A 61 -4.51 9.60 -6.68
N HIS A 62 -4.88 8.32 -6.73
CA HIS A 62 -4.20 7.33 -7.57
C HIS A 62 -5.12 6.15 -7.89
N ARG A 63 -4.64 5.29 -8.78
CA ARG A 63 -5.26 4.00 -9.12
C ARG A 63 -4.28 2.82 -9.09
N LYS A 64 -3.10 3.03 -8.50
CA LYS A 64 -2.07 2.00 -8.26
C LYS A 64 -2.67 0.79 -7.53
N PRO A 65 -2.41 -0.46 -7.96
CA PRO A 65 -2.93 -1.65 -7.29
C PRO A 65 -2.51 -1.73 -5.81
N ILE A 66 -3.44 -2.15 -4.97
CA ILE A 66 -3.23 -2.41 -3.54
C ILE A 66 -3.45 -3.90 -3.32
N VAL A 67 -2.51 -4.58 -2.66
CA VAL A 67 -2.53 -6.03 -2.47
C VAL A 67 -2.36 -6.41 -1.01
N PHE A 68 -3.19 -7.32 -0.53
CA PHE A 68 -2.97 -8.07 0.69
C PHE A 68 -2.35 -9.42 0.34
N GLY A 69 -1.09 -9.63 0.74
CA GLY A 69 -0.44 -10.94 0.72
C GLY A 69 -0.96 -11.78 1.89
N ASN A 70 -2.05 -12.50 1.66
CA ASN A 70 -2.87 -13.16 2.69
C ASN A 70 -2.33 -14.55 3.07
N VAL A 71 -1.09 -14.58 3.54
CA VAL A 71 -0.43 -15.82 3.95
C VAL A 71 -1.17 -16.42 5.14
N ASN A 72 -1.62 -17.67 4.98
CA ASN A 72 -2.38 -18.41 6.00
C ASN A 72 -3.63 -17.68 6.53
N GLY A 73 -4.27 -16.82 5.72
CA GLY A 73 -5.48 -16.10 6.12
C GLY A 73 -5.24 -14.94 7.09
N PHE A 74 -3.99 -14.45 7.21
CA PHE A 74 -3.63 -13.36 8.13
C PHE A 74 -4.52 -12.10 7.99
N TRP A 75 -4.88 -11.74 6.76
CA TRP A 75 -5.67 -10.55 6.43
C TRP A 75 -7.18 -10.80 6.33
N ASP A 76 -7.66 -12.02 6.61
CA ASP A 76 -9.10 -12.32 6.61
C ASP A 76 -9.89 -11.40 7.56
N PRO A 77 -9.43 -11.13 8.81
CA PRO A 77 -10.15 -10.24 9.71
C PRO A 77 -10.23 -8.79 9.21
N MET A 78 -9.16 -8.30 8.58
CA MET A 78 -9.11 -6.95 8.01
C MET A 78 -10.07 -6.85 6.81
N THR A 79 -10.08 -7.87 5.94
CA THR A 79 -10.99 -7.92 4.81
C THR A 79 -12.45 -7.94 5.27
N ALA A 80 -12.77 -8.71 6.32
CA ALA A 80 -14.10 -8.73 6.92
C ALA A 80 -14.50 -7.36 7.50
N LEU A 81 -13.57 -6.62 8.12
CA LEU A 81 -13.83 -5.26 8.60
C LEU A 81 -14.11 -4.28 7.45
N LEU A 82 -13.32 -4.35 6.37
CA LEU A 82 -13.54 -3.54 5.17
C LEU A 82 -14.91 -3.82 4.54
N ASP A 83 -15.28 -5.10 4.42
CA ASP A 83 -16.58 -5.52 3.91
C ASP A 83 -17.73 -5.02 4.82
N HIS A 84 -17.56 -5.07 6.14
CA HIS A 84 -18.52 -4.51 7.09
C HIS A 84 -18.70 -3.00 6.91
N MET A 85 -17.60 -2.23 6.86
CA MET A 85 -17.67 -0.78 6.64
C MET A 85 -18.30 -0.42 5.29
N ALA A 86 -18.06 -1.22 4.25
CA ALA A 86 -18.72 -1.06 2.97
C ALA A 86 -20.23 -1.36 3.05
N GLY A 87 -20.61 -2.44 3.73
CA GLY A 87 -22.02 -2.82 3.94
C GLY A 87 -22.82 -1.78 4.71
N GLU A 88 -22.20 -1.14 5.69
CA GLU A 88 -22.78 -0.03 6.48
C GLU A 88 -22.72 1.33 5.75
N GLY A 89 -22.15 1.39 4.55
CA GLY A 89 -22.10 2.61 3.72
C GLY A 89 -21.02 3.62 4.11
N PHE A 90 -20.06 3.26 4.97
CA PHE A 90 -18.91 4.10 5.32
C PHE A 90 -17.82 4.14 4.24
N ILE A 91 -17.87 3.24 3.27
CA ILE A 91 -16.96 3.23 2.11
C ILE A 91 -17.74 3.59 0.83
N HIS A 92 -17.75 4.87 0.49
CA HIS A 92 -18.52 5.40 -0.64
C HIS A 92 -17.98 4.98 -2.03
N THR A 93 -16.73 4.52 -2.13
CA THR A 93 -16.12 4.08 -3.40
C THR A 93 -15.43 2.71 -3.27
N ALA A 94 -16.15 1.73 -2.71
CA ALA A 94 -15.63 0.39 -2.40
C ALA A 94 -14.79 -0.26 -3.52
N GLN A 95 -15.18 -0.08 -4.80
CA GLN A 95 -14.40 -0.61 -5.94
C GLN A 95 -12.98 -0.04 -6.07
N ARG A 96 -12.77 1.23 -5.68
CA ARG A 96 -11.46 1.91 -5.81
C ARG A 96 -10.49 1.51 -4.71
N VAL A 97 -11.02 1.06 -3.59
CA VAL A 97 -10.24 0.79 -2.38
C VAL A 97 -10.15 -0.69 -2.06
N LYS A 98 -10.84 -1.56 -2.79
CA LYS A 98 -10.83 -3.01 -2.54
C LYS A 98 -9.45 -3.59 -2.90
N PRO A 99 -8.67 -4.07 -1.92
CA PRO A 99 -7.37 -4.66 -2.20
C PRO A 99 -7.54 -6.00 -2.93
N LEU A 100 -6.57 -6.34 -3.77
CA LEU A 100 -6.41 -7.72 -4.27
C LEU A 100 -5.97 -8.60 -3.10
N VAL A 101 -6.66 -9.71 -2.86
CA VAL A 101 -6.28 -10.67 -1.84
C VAL A 101 -5.60 -11.84 -2.51
N VAL A 102 -4.31 -12.03 -2.23
CA VAL A 102 -3.48 -13.07 -2.86
C VAL A 102 -2.91 -13.96 -1.76
N ASN A 103 -3.34 -15.22 -1.72
CA ASN A 103 -2.96 -16.16 -0.65
C ASN A 103 -1.56 -16.76 -0.85
N ASP A 104 -1.09 -16.82 -2.09
CA ASP A 104 0.23 -17.32 -2.45
C ASP A 104 1.18 -16.14 -2.74
N PRO A 105 2.23 -15.92 -1.92
CA PRO A 105 3.21 -14.86 -2.13
C PRO A 105 3.84 -14.87 -3.53
N GLU A 106 4.08 -16.04 -4.11
CA GLU A 106 4.70 -16.16 -5.43
C GLU A 106 3.80 -15.61 -6.55
N ALA A 107 2.49 -15.58 -6.33
CA ALA A 107 1.51 -15.06 -7.29
C ALA A 107 1.31 -13.54 -7.22
N ILE A 108 1.86 -12.84 -6.21
CA ILE A 108 1.61 -11.41 -5.97
C ILE A 108 2.02 -10.55 -7.18
N VAL A 109 3.23 -10.75 -7.69
CA VAL A 109 3.75 -9.94 -8.81
C VAL A 109 2.90 -10.16 -10.06
N ALA A 110 2.54 -11.41 -10.36
CA ALA A 110 1.68 -11.71 -11.49
C ALA A 110 0.31 -11.03 -11.37
N ALA A 111 -0.30 -11.04 -10.18
CA ALA A 111 -1.57 -10.36 -9.91
C ALA A 111 -1.46 -8.84 -10.12
N ILE A 112 -0.36 -8.22 -9.68
CA ILE A 112 -0.08 -6.79 -9.90
C ILE A 112 0.02 -6.48 -11.39
N MET A 113 0.76 -7.27 -12.16
CA MET A 113 0.94 -7.05 -13.60
C MET A 113 -0.39 -7.13 -14.36
N VAL A 114 -1.25 -8.08 -14.01
CA VAL A 114 -2.59 -8.21 -14.58
C VAL A 114 -3.45 -6.98 -14.23
N ALA A 115 -3.44 -6.54 -12.98
CA ALA A 115 -4.21 -5.38 -12.55
C ALA A 115 -3.70 -4.07 -13.18
N GLY A 116 -2.38 -3.86 -13.21
CA GLY A 116 -1.74 -2.67 -13.79
C GLY A 116 -1.99 -2.54 -15.29
N SER A 117 -2.10 -3.65 -16.03
CA SER A 117 -2.40 -3.65 -17.47
C SER A 117 -3.79 -3.10 -17.82
N SER A 118 -4.67 -2.94 -16.83
CA SER A 118 -6.04 -2.42 -16.98
C SER A 118 -6.19 -0.93 -16.62
N VAL A 119 -5.11 -0.25 -16.24
CA VAL A 119 -5.15 1.11 -15.67
C VAL A 119 -4.35 2.09 -16.54
N ASP A 120 -5.02 2.79 -17.44
CA ASP A 120 -4.46 3.94 -18.21
C ASP A 120 -4.43 5.26 -17.38
N ALA A 121 -4.15 5.21 -16.08
CA ALA A 121 -4.35 6.37 -15.19
C ALA A 121 -3.04 7.00 -14.67
N PRO A 122 -3.05 8.32 -14.34
CA PRO A 122 -1.85 9.03 -13.93
C PRO A 122 -1.21 8.39 -12.69
N THR A 123 0.07 8.06 -12.81
CA THR A 123 0.91 7.48 -11.74
C THR A 123 1.36 8.53 -10.73
N GLU A 124 1.21 9.80 -11.08
CA GLU A 124 1.58 10.96 -10.27
C GLU A 124 0.41 11.34 -9.35
N GLY A 125 0.64 11.28 -8.04
CA GLY A 125 -0.31 11.77 -7.04
C GLY A 125 -0.51 13.28 -7.15
N VAL A 126 -1.61 13.80 -6.61
CA VAL A 126 -1.89 15.24 -6.65
C VAL A 126 -1.04 15.98 -5.59
N GLN A 127 0.05 16.62 -6.01
CA GLN A 127 1.01 17.31 -5.12
C GLN A 127 0.37 18.24 -4.08
N SER A 128 -0.69 18.97 -4.45
CA SER A 128 -1.36 19.93 -3.56
C SER A 128 -2.05 19.31 -2.34
N VAL A 129 -2.30 18.00 -2.38
CA VAL A 129 -2.85 17.24 -1.24
C VAL A 129 -1.73 16.66 -0.38
N ILE A 130 -0.64 16.28 -1.03
CA ILE A 130 0.57 15.72 -0.40
C ILE A 130 1.24 16.77 0.51
N ASP A 131 1.34 18.03 0.06
CA ASP A 131 2.01 19.09 0.81
C ASP A 131 1.25 19.57 2.07
N LYS A 132 -0.01 19.16 2.24
CA LYS A 132 -0.89 19.57 3.36
C LYS A 132 -0.99 18.53 4.48
N MET A 133 -0.24 17.43 4.38
CA MET A 133 -0.26 16.32 5.32
C MET A 133 1.05 16.19 6.08
#